data_AF-L1KTT7-F1
#
_entry.id   AF-L1KTT7-F1
#
_cell.length_a   1.000
_cell.length_b   1.000
_cell.length_c   1.000
_cell.angle_alpha   90.00
_cell.angle_beta   90.00
_cell.angle_gamma   90.00
#
_symmetry.space_group_name_H-M   'P 1'
#
loop_
_entity.id
_entity.type
_entity.pdbx_description
1 polymer ?
#
loop_
_entity_poly.entity_id
_entity_poly.type
_entity_poly.pdbx_seq_one_letter_code
_entity_poly.pdbx_strand_id
1 'polypeptide(L)'
;MPSSAGHHTLNRRVFLRNSLGVSAGLIAAPTLANLWQAPEAKAATAFAAFVDDYTTNTTANLTPETNAVVRALGGFAEIWKTGAAWNTGTPLMPEVSRANIRYSERVTARRTEAQAREAFITDRQHQSYSVISGLGPLAELYRTGAMAVTSVTSAPDGTPPGKISDSVPADAPAGSANGAGSTPPSSGRWPSSSTPCAAPSRRATPPSSPTSTPAPGG
;
A
#
# COMPACT_ATOMS: atom_id res chain seq x y z
N MET A 1 -7.50 38.34 32.16
CA MET A 1 -8.59 37.46 31.68
C MET A 1 -8.14 36.77 30.41
N PRO A 2 -7.86 35.46 30.43
CA PRO A 2 -7.66 34.68 29.21
C PRO A 2 -8.92 33.89 28.85
N SER A 3 -9.41 34.06 27.62
CA SER A 3 -10.50 33.25 27.04
C SER A 3 -10.00 31.84 26.71
N SER A 4 -10.77 30.85 27.13
CA SER A 4 -10.62 29.44 26.79
C SER A 4 -11.12 29.19 25.36
N ALA A 5 -10.21 28.91 24.42
CA ALA A 5 -10.56 28.37 23.11
C ALA A 5 -10.46 26.84 23.18
N GLY A 6 -11.61 26.18 23.31
CA GLY A 6 -11.72 24.74 23.34
C GLY A 6 -11.23 24.11 22.03
N HIS A 7 -10.33 23.14 22.16
CA HIS A 7 -9.93 22.24 21.07
C HIS A 7 -11.12 21.34 20.69
N HIS A 8 -11.79 21.62 19.58
CA HIS A 8 -12.72 20.69 18.97
C HIS A 8 -11.98 19.73 18.04
N THR A 9 -11.66 18.55 18.55
CA THR A 9 -11.22 17.41 17.73
C THR A 9 -12.41 16.87 16.93
N LEU A 10 -12.47 17.18 15.63
CA LEU A 10 -13.49 16.63 14.73
C LEU A 10 -13.31 15.10 14.64
N ASN A 11 -14.31 14.37 15.13
CA ASN A 11 -14.31 12.92 15.15
C ASN A 11 -14.61 12.38 13.74
N ARG A 12 -13.55 12.08 12.98
CA ARG A 12 -13.61 11.66 11.56
C ARG A 12 -14.55 10.47 11.30
N ARG A 13 -14.74 9.60 12.31
CA ARG A 13 -15.69 8.47 12.26
C ARG A 13 -17.16 8.89 12.27
N VAL A 14 -17.49 10.02 12.90
CA VAL A 14 -18.86 10.55 12.94
C VAL A 14 -19.20 11.27 11.63
N PHE A 15 -18.24 12.01 11.07
CA PHE A 15 -18.42 12.72 9.80
C PHE A 15 -18.72 11.76 8.65
N LEU A 16 -17.96 10.66 8.54
CA LEU A 16 -18.17 9.64 7.50
C LEU A 16 -19.48 8.84 7.66
N ARG A 17 -19.97 8.67 8.91
CA ARG A 17 -21.27 8.03 9.16
C ARG A 17 -22.46 8.90 8.75
N ASN A 18 -22.33 10.22 8.83
CA ASN A 18 -23.41 11.14 8.49
C ASN A 18 -23.44 11.55 7.02
N SER A 19 -22.36 11.32 6.25
CA SER A 19 -22.27 11.73 4.83
C SER A 19 -22.89 10.75 3.82
N LEU A 20 -23.48 9.64 4.25
CA LEU A 20 -24.19 8.69 3.38
C LEU A 20 -25.73 8.86 3.40
N GLY A 21 -26.23 9.90 4.08
CA GLY A 21 -27.65 10.08 4.35
C GLY A 21 -28.40 11.05 3.45
N VAL A 22 -28.11 11.18 2.15
CA VAL A 22 -28.99 11.90 1.20
C VAL A 22 -28.86 11.30 -0.20
N SER A 23 -29.61 10.22 -0.47
CA SER A 23 -30.00 9.74 -1.81
C SER A 23 -31.04 8.61 -1.66
N ALA A 24 -32.20 8.92 -1.06
CA ALA A 24 -33.34 8.01 -1.02
C ALA A 24 -34.41 8.57 -1.97
N GLY A 25 -34.42 8.08 -3.21
CA GLY A 25 -35.38 8.44 -4.25
C GLY A 25 -35.82 7.22 -5.05
N LEU A 26 -36.85 6.54 -4.54
CA LEU A 26 -37.88 5.77 -5.26
C LEU A 26 -37.47 4.89 -6.46
N ILE A 27 -37.24 3.59 -6.23
CA ILE A 27 -37.77 2.51 -7.08
C ILE A 27 -38.31 1.40 -6.18
N ALA A 28 -39.60 1.15 -6.29
CA ALA A 28 -40.30 0.04 -5.66
C ALA A 28 -39.99 -1.28 -6.40
N ALA A 29 -39.37 -2.24 -5.70
CA ALA A 29 -39.41 -3.67 -6.02
C ALA A 29 -38.96 -4.48 -4.78
N PRO A 30 -39.82 -5.31 -4.16
CA PRO A 30 -39.51 -5.95 -2.87
C PRO A 30 -38.65 -7.23 -2.96
N THR A 31 -37.87 -7.45 -4.03
CA THR A 31 -37.19 -8.75 -4.25
C THR A 31 -35.66 -8.71 -4.32
N LEU A 32 -35.00 -7.56 -4.16
CA LEU A 32 -33.53 -7.46 -4.23
C LEU A 32 -32.82 -7.21 -2.89
N ALA A 33 -33.57 -7.01 -1.79
CA ALA A 33 -33.00 -6.73 -0.47
C ALA A 33 -32.27 -7.93 0.18
N ASN A 34 -32.43 -9.14 -0.37
CA ASN A 34 -31.84 -10.37 0.18
C ASN A 34 -30.50 -10.79 -0.46
N LEU A 35 -29.98 -10.05 -1.45
CA LEU A 35 -28.71 -10.39 -2.10
C LEU A 35 -27.48 -9.68 -1.48
N TRP A 36 -27.69 -8.76 -0.55
CA TRP A 36 -26.63 -7.98 0.10
C TRP A 36 -26.61 -8.08 1.62
N GLN A 37 -27.42 -8.97 2.20
CA GLN A 37 -27.17 -9.44 3.56
C GLN A 37 -26.02 -10.46 3.50
N ALA A 38 -24.79 -9.93 3.33
CA ALA A 38 -23.66 -10.57 3.97
C ALA A 38 -24.09 -10.80 5.43
N PRO A 39 -23.97 -12.03 5.97
CA PRO A 39 -24.26 -12.25 7.37
C PRO A 39 -23.46 -11.19 8.11
N GLU A 40 -24.17 -10.33 8.83
CA GLU A 40 -23.60 -9.36 9.74
C GLU A 40 -22.53 -10.13 10.48
N ALA A 41 -21.26 -9.79 10.22
CA ALA A 41 -20.09 -10.57 10.62
C ALA A 41 -20.08 -10.61 12.15
N LYS A 42 -20.83 -11.56 12.69
CA LYS A 42 -21.04 -11.75 14.10
C LYS A 42 -19.75 -12.40 14.56
N ALA A 43 -18.95 -11.57 15.23
CA ALA A 43 -17.66 -11.86 15.86
C ALA A 43 -16.45 -12.01 14.91
N ALA A 44 -15.73 -10.90 14.71
CA ALA A 44 -14.27 -10.92 14.62
C ALA A 44 -13.68 -9.61 15.16
N THR A 45 -13.90 -9.29 16.44
CA THR A 45 -12.92 -8.48 17.16
C THR A 45 -11.73 -9.39 17.48
N ALA A 46 -10.67 -9.33 16.67
CA ALA A 46 -9.38 -9.91 17.05
C ALA A 46 -8.18 -9.13 16.49
N PHE A 47 -8.31 -8.47 15.33
CA PHE A 47 -7.19 -7.76 14.69
C PHE A 47 -7.63 -6.40 14.14
N ALA A 48 -6.76 -5.39 14.22
CA ALA A 48 -7.05 -4.08 13.63
C ALA A 48 -7.02 -4.15 12.10
N ALA A 49 -7.57 -3.13 11.44
CA ALA A 49 -7.49 -3.03 9.99
C ALA A 49 -6.03 -2.96 9.54
N PHE A 50 -5.72 -3.49 8.34
CA PHE A 50 -4.35 -3.49 7.82
C PHE A 50 -3.70 -2.10 7.85
N VAL A 51 -4.46 -1.07 7.47
CA VAL A 51 -3.98 0.33 7.45
C VAL A 51 -3.64 0.90 8.83
N ASP A 52 -4.19 0.33 9.89
CA ASP A 52 -3.91 0.74 11.26
C ASP A 52 -2.66 0.02 11.81
N ASP A 53 -2.38 -1.19 11.32
CA ASP A 53 -1.31 -2.08 11.82
C ASP A 53 -0.14 -2.26 10.82
N TYR A 54 -0.13 -1.61 9.66
CA TYR A 54 0.84 -1.91 8.58
C TYR A 54 2.31 -1.75 9.01
N THR A 55 2.58 -0.90 10.01
CA THR A 55 3.93 -0.68 10.57
C THR A 55 4.49 -1.90 11.30
N THR A 56 3.65 -2.89 11.60
CA THR A 56 4.08 -4.19 12.14
C THR A 56 4.81 -5.05 11.11
N ASN A 57 4.74 -4.69 9.82
CA ASN A 57 5.46 -5.36 8.75
C ASN A 57 6.97 -5.10 8.83
N THR A 58 7.64 -5.89 9.66
CA THR A 58 9.09 -5.85 9.84
C THR A 58 9.64 -7.27 9.72
N THR A 59 10.92 -7.38 9.39
CA THR A 59 11.61 -8.68 9.28
C THR A 59 11.73 -9.41 10.63
N ALA A 60 11.51 -8.73 11.75
CA ALA A 60 11.48 -9.33 13.08
C ALA A 60 10.14 -10.02 13.40
N ASN A 61 9.05 -9.59 12.75
CA ASN A 61 7.71 -10.13 12.98
C ASN A 61 7.36 -11.10 11.85
N LEU A 62 7.41 -12.40 12.14
CA LEU A 62 7.24 -13.46 11.13
C LEU A 62 5.96 -14.28 11.30
N THR A 63 5.04 -13.87 12.17
CA THR A 63 3.79 -14.60 12.44
C THR A 63 2.55 -13.74 12.11
N PRO A 64 1.39 -14.35 11.80
CA PRO A 64 0.14 -13.63 11.58
C PRO A 64 -0.29 -12.73 12.76
N GLU A 65 0.08 -13.10 13.99
CA GLU A 65 -0.26 -12.34 15.20
C GLU A 65 0.57 -11.06 15.30
N THR A 66 1.83 -11.12 14.83
CA THR A 66 2.82 -10.05 15.00
C THR A 66 3.04 -9.21 13.75
N ASN A 67 2.62 -9.66 12.57
CA ASN A 67 2.82 -8.98 11.29
C ASN A 67 1.51 -8.91 10.48
N ALA A 68 1.04 -7.69 10.22
CA ALA A 68 -0.19 -7.45 9.47
C ALA A 68 -0.16 -7.99 8.03
N VAL A 69 1.00 -8.02 7.36
CA VAL A 69 1.14 -8.61 6.01
C VAL A 69 1.06 -10.14 6.08
N VAL A 70 1.74 -10.76 7.03
CA VAL A 70 1.67 -12.22 7.21
C VAL A 70 0.24 -12.65 7.51
N ARG A 71 -0.49 -11.84 8.30
CA ARG A 71 -1.92 -12.04 8.56
C ARG A 71 -2.76 -11.91 7.29
N ALA A 72 -2.58 -10.84 6.53
CA ALA A 72 -3.34 -10.59 5.30
C ALA A 72 -3.13 -11.70 4.26
N LEU A 73 -1.94 -12.30 4.22
CA LEU A 73 -1.59 -13.39 3.32
C LEU A 73 -1.79 -14.78 3.93
N GLY A 74 -2.21 -14.88 5.19
CA GLY A 74 -2.25 -16.14 5.94
C GLY A 74 -3.10 -17.23 5.30
N GLY A 75 -4.17 -16.85 4.58
CA GLY A 75 -5.01 -17.81 3.85
C GLY A 75 -4.26 -18.60 2.77
N PHE A 76 -3.12 -18.12 2.25
CA PHE A 76 -2.30 -18.90 1.32
C PHE A 76 -1.71 -20.15 1.96
N ALA A 77 -1.54 -20.17 3.28
CA ALA A 77 -1.05 -21.33 4.01
C ALA A 77 -2.04 -22.52 4.00
N GLU A 78 -3.32 -22.28 3.66
CA GLU A 78 -4.31 -23.35 3.46
C GLU A 78 -4.13 -24.05 2.10
N ILE A 79 -3.58 -23.33 1.11
CA ILE A 79 -3.42 -23.80 -0.27
C ILE A 79 -2.01 -24.38 -0.48
N TRP A 80 -1.01 -23.83 0.21
CA TRP A 80 0.40 -24.12 0.00
C TRP A 80 1.21 -24.12 1.29
N LYS A 81 2.02 -25.16 1.50
CA LYS A 81 3.02 -25.22 2.57
C LYS A 81 4.39 -24.81 2.02
N THR A 82 4.99 -23.76 2.59
CA THR A 82 6.35 -23.33 2.23
C THR A 82 7.40 -24.35 2.67
N GLY A 83 8.41 -24.58 1.83
CA GLY A 83 9.57 -25.40 2.14
C GLY A 83 10.73 -24.57 2.71
N ALA A 84 11.86 -25.23 3.01
CA ALA A 84 13.08 -24.58 3.48
C ALA A 84 13.80 -23.74 2.40
N ALA A 85 13.42 -23.93 1.14
CA ALA A 85 13.92 -23.18 -0.01
C ALA A 85 12.75 -22.75 -0.90
N TRP A 86 13.00 -21.76 -1.75
CA TRP A 86 11.98 -21.17 -2.63
C TRP A 86 11.27 -22.19 -3.53
N ASN A 87 11.92 -23.31 -3.86
CA ASN A 87 11.43 -24.36 -4.76
C ASN A 87 11.02 -25.67 -4.06
N THR A 88 10.95 -25.71 -2.73
CA THR A 88 10.67 -26.96 -1.98
C THR A 88 9.34 -26.96 -1.24
N GLY A 89 8.43 -26.06 -1.59
CA GLY A 89 7.08 -26.06 -1.03
C GLY A 89 6.21 -27.21 -1.53
N THR A 90 5.09 -27.45 -0.84
CA THR A 90 4.15 -28.54 -1.11
C THR A 90 2.74 -27.99 -1.27
N PRO A 91 2.02 -28.29 -2.37
CA PRO A 91 0.62 -27.92 -2.50
C PRO A 91 -0.25 -28.73 -1.54
N LEU A 92 -1.09 -28.04 -0.77
CA LEU A 92 -2.08 -28.66 0.11
C LEU A 92 -3.42 -28.87 -0.59
N MET A 93 -3.74 -27.98 -1.54
CA MET A 93 -4.91 -28.05 -2.42
C MET A 93 -4.48 -28.14 -3.89
N PRO A 94 -4.01 -29.32 -4.35
CA PRO A 94 -3.36 -29.44 -5.66
C PRO A 94 -4.31 -29.15 -6.84
N GLU A 95 -5.61 -29.34 -6.69
CA GLU A 95 -6.63 -28.96 -7.67
C GLU A 95 -6.74 -27.44 -7.84
N VAL A 96 -6.68 -26.66 -6.76
CA VAL A 96 -6.67 -25.19 -6.81
C VAL A 96 -5.42 -24.70 -7.52
N SER A 97 -4.25 -25.23 -7.15
CA SER A 97 -2.98 -24.90 -7.81
C SER A 97 -3.00 -25.23 -9.31
N ARG A 98 -3.52 -26.40 -9.70
CA ARG A 98 -3.69 -26.76 -11.12
C ARG A 98 -4.67 -25.83 -11.84
N ALA A 99 -5.77 -25.46 -11.21
CA ALA A 99 -6.73 -24.52 -11.78
C ALA A 99 -6.12 -23.14 -12.01
N ASN A 100 -5.29 -22.65 -11.08
CA ASN A 100 -4.55 -21.39 -11.20
C ASN A 100 -3.57 -21.39 -12.40
N ILE A 101 -2.81 -22.48 -12.58
CA ILE A 101 -1.90 -22.62 -13.72
C ILE A 101 -2.68 -22.65 -15.04
N ARG A 102 -3.75 -23.45 -15.13
CA ARG A 102 -4.61 -23.50 -16.32
C ARG A 102 -5.28 -22.16 -16.64
N TYR A 103 -5.63 -21.39 -15.60
CA TYR A 103 -6.14 -20.03 -15.78
C TYR A 103 -5.07 -19.14 -16.42
N SER A 104 -3.86 -19.14 -15.88
CA SER A 104 -2.72 -18.35 -16.37
C SER A 104 -2.37 -18.70 -17.82
N GLU A 105 -2.31 -19.99 -18.15
CA GLU A 105 -2.12 -20.47 -19.53
C GLU A 105 -3.20 -19.93 -20.48
N ARG A 106 -4.48 -20.04 -20.08
CA ARG A 106 -5.61 -19.59 -20.90
C ARG A 106 -5.60 -18.08 -21.13
N VAL A 107 -5.34 -17.29 -20.09
CA VAL A 107 -5.25 -15.82 -20.20
C VAL A 107 -4.08 -15.44 -21.09
N THR A 108 -2.92 -16.06 -20.86
CA THR A 108 -1.71 -15.80 -21.65
C THR A 108 -1.93 -16.15 -23.13
N ALA A 109 -2.54 -17.31 -23.43
CA ALA A 109 -2.81 -17.75 -24.80
C ALA A 109 -3.78 -16.82 -25.57
N ARG A 110 -4.60 -16.03 -24.85
CA ARG A 110 -5.58 -15.11 -25.43
C ARG A 110 -5.16 -13.63 -25.36
N ARG A 111 -3.98 -13.34 -24.79
CA ARG A 111 -3.53 -11.97 -24.59
C ARG A 111 -3.31 -11.26 -25.93
N THR A 112 -3.71 -10.01 -26.01
CA THR A 112 -3.41 -9.16 -27.15
C THR A 112 -1.96 -8.67 -27.08
N GLU A 113 -1.44 -8.14 -28.20
CA GLU A 113 -0.12 -7.52 -28.21
C GLU A 113 -0.03 -6.33 -27.24
N ALA A 114 -1.08 -5.51 -27.18
CA ALA A 114 -1.16 -4.39 -26.23
C ALA A 114 -1.06 -4.87 -24.77
N GLN A 115 -1.76 -5.95 -24.42
CA GLN A 115 -1.67 -6.55 -23.09
C GLN A 115 -0.29 -7.14 -22.81
N ALA A 116 0.38 -7.71 -23.82
CA ALA A 116 1.75 -8.19 -23.68
C ALA A 116 2.74 -7.04 -23.43
N ARG A 117 2.58 -5.90 -24.12
CA ARG A 117 3.39 -4.68 -23.89
C ARG A 117 3.16 -4.09 -22.50
N GLU A 118 1.91 -4.05 -22.04
CA GLU A 118 1.56 -3.57 -20.69
C GLU A 118 2.10 -4.49 -19.58
N ALA A 119 1.98 -5.80 -19.75
CA ALA A 119 2.56 -6.79 -18.83
C ALA A 119 4.08 -6.64 -18.76
N PHE A 120 4.75 -6.46 -19.90
CA PHE A 120 6.19 -6.22 -19.94
C PHE A 120 6.58 -4.98 -19.13
N ILE A 121 5.87 -3.86 -19.30
CA ILE A 121 6.16 -2.62 -18.55
C ILE A 121 6.00 -2.88 -17.05
N THR A 122 4.91 -3.51 -16.64
CA THR A 122 4.61 -3.82 -15.23
C THR A 122 5.67 -4.74 -14.60
N ASP A 123 6.07 -5.79 -15.32
CA ASP A 123 7.10 -6.75 -14.90
C ASP A 123 8.49 -6.12 -14.87
N ARG A 124 8.70 -5.08 -15.70
CA ARG A 124 9.99 -4.41 -15.80
C ARG A 124 10.21 -3.26 -14.86
N GLN A 125 9.14 -2.63 -14.39
CA GLN A 125 9.15 -1.63 -13.34
C GLN A 125 9.52 -2.21 -11.97
N HIS A 126 10.02 -1.36 -11.08
CA HIS A 126 10.18 -1.71 -9.68
C HIS A 126 8.83 -2.09 -9.05
N GLN A 127 8.78 -3.18 -8.28
CA GLN A 127 7.52 -3.75 -7.75
C GLN A 127 6.69 -2.73 -6.96
N SER A 128 7.33 -1.93 -6.11
CA SER A 128 6.60 -0.92 -5.34
C SER A 128 6.12 0.26 -6.20
N TYR A 129 6.70 0.49 -7.39
CA TYR A 129 6.22 1.51 -8.33
C TYR A 129 4.99 0.99 -9.08
N SER A 130 5.04 -0.24 -9.60
CA SER A 130 3.97 -0.80 -10.40
C SER A 130 2.66 -0.98 -9.61
N VAL A 131 2.75 -1.35 -8.32
CA VAL A 131 1.56 -1.46 -7.45
C VAL A 131 0.87 -0.13 -7.16
N ILE A 132 1.53 1.02 -7.34
CA ILE A 132 0.91 2.35 -7.17
C ILE A 132 -0.27 2.52 -8.14
N SER A 133 -0.22 1.86 -9.31
CA SER A 133 -1.33 1.83 -10.26
C SER A 133 -2.64 1.31 -9.64
N GLY A 134 -2.56 0.46 -8.61
CA GLY A 134 -3.72 -0.04 -7.86
C GLY A 134 -4.51 1.05 -7.10
N LEU A 135 -3.94 2.25 -6.94
CA LEU A 135 -4.64 3.41 -6.37
C LEU A 135 -5.60 4.08 -7.38
N GLY A 136 -5.62 3.64 -8.63
CA GLY A 136 -6.50 4.17 -9.67
C GLY A 136 -6.27 5.67 -9.91
N PRO A 137 -7.30 6.53 -9.83
CA PRO A 137 -7.15 7.98 -10.04
C PRO A 137 -6.13 8.67 -9.11
N LEU A 138 -5.80 8.06 -7.97
CA LEU A 138 -4.83 8.61 -7.02
C LEU A 138 -3.37 8.23 -7.34
N ALA A 139 -3.15 7.33 -8.31
CA ALA A 139 -1.82 6.80 -8.61
C ALA A 139 -0.82 7.91 -8.97
N GLU A 140 -1.22 8.85 -9.83
CA GLU A 140 -0.32 9.90 -10.30
C GLU A 140 0.03 10.93 -9.21
N LEU A 141 -0.97 11.28 -8.38
CA LEU A 141 -0.75 12.12 -7.19
C LEU A 141 0.21 11.45 -6.21
N TYR A 142 0.06 10.13 -6.01
CA TYR A 142 0.94 9.38 -5.13
C TYR A 142 2.35 9.28 -5.71
N ARG A 143 2.52 9.01 -7.01
CA ARG A 143 3.85 8.98 -7.66
C ARG A 143 4.57 10.31 -7.52
N THR A 144 3.87 11.41 -7.81
CA THR A 144 4.39 12.76 -7.69
C THR A 144 4.80 13.07 -6.25
N GLY A 145 3.92 12.82 -5.28
CA GLY A 145 4.20 13.06 -3.87
C GLY A 145 5.35 12.18 -3.37
N ALA A 146 5.33 10.88 -3.65
CA ALA A 146 6.38 9.96 -3.22
C ALA A 146 7.70 10.11 -4.00
N MET A 147 7.77 11.02 -4.98
CA MET A 147 8.89 11.14 -5.92
C MET A 147 9.26 9.79 -6.57
N ALA A 148 8.24 8.96 -6.79
CA ALA A 148 8.34 7.64 -7.37
C ALA A 148 8.46 7.76 -8.88
N VAL A 149 9.55 7.26 -9.44
CA VAL A 149 9.86 7.35 -10.88
C VAL A 149 10.22 5.98 -11.44
N THR A 150 10.22 5.87 -12.76
CA THR A 150 10.68 4.68 -13.48
C THR A 150 11.28 5.09 -14.81
N SER A 151 12.31 4.39 -15.27
CA SER A 151 12.82 4.51 -16.63
C SER A 151 12.08 3.60 -17.63
N VAL A 152 11.24 2.68 -17.14
CA VAL A 152 10.50 1.71 -17.95
C VAL A 152 9.11 2.25 -18.26
N THR A 153 9.00 2.95 -19.40
CA THR A 153 7.74 3.56 -19.87
C THR A 153 7.18 2.89 -21.13
N SER A 154 7.95 2.02 -21.78
CA SER A 154 7.55 1.30 -22.99
C SER A 154 8.11 -0.12 -23.02
N ALA A 155 7.45 -1.00 -23.76
CA ALA A 155 8.00 -2.30 -24.13
C ALA A 155 8.84 -2.17 -25.41
N PRO A 156 9.96 -2.90 -25.52
CA PRO A 156 10.73 -2.96 -26.77
C PRO A 156 9.93 -3.70 -27.86
N ASP A 157 10.22 -3.38 -29.11
CA ASP A 157 9.77 -4.22 -30.22
C ASP A 157 10.67 -5.46 -30.33
N GLY A 158 10.06 -6.64 -30.38
CA GLY A 158 10.77 -7.91 -30.47
C GLY A 158 11.61 -8.24 -29.22
N THR A 159 12.64 -9.06 -29.42
CA THR A 159 13.53 -9.50 -28.34
C THR A 159 14.64 -8.48 -28.13
N PRO A 160 14.72 -7.83 -26.95
CA PRO A 160 15.79 -6.89 -26.68
C PRO A 160 17.16 -7.60 -26.64
N PRO A 161 18.26 -6.94 -27.05
CA PRO A 161 19.60 -7.53 -27.07
C PRO A 161 20.18 -7.80 -25.67
N GLY A 162 19.48 -7.36 -24.61
CA GLY A 162 19.89 -7.56 -23.24
C GLY A 162 18.75 -7.34 -22.24
N LYS A 163 19.06 -7.56 -20.97
CA LYS A 163 18.11 -7.35 -19.87
C LYS A 163 17.79 -5.86 -19.72
N ILE A 164 16.52 -5.51 -19.83
CA ILE A 164 16.02 -4.18 -19.49
C ILE A 164 15.87 -4.10 -17.97
N SER A 165 16.56 -3.15 -17.33
CA SER A 165 16.51 -2.92 -15.88
C SER A 165 15.87 -1.56 -15.61
N ASP A 166 15.05 -1.48 -14.56
CA ASP A 166 14.49 -0.19 -14.13
C ASP A 166 15.56 0.65 -13.44
N SER A 167 15.50 1.96 -13.63
CA SER A 167 16.47 2.92 -13.13
C SER A 167 15.78 4.26 -12.88
N VAL A 168 16.36 5.08 -12.00
CA VAL A 168 15.88 6.46 -11.83
C VAL A 168 16.27 7.21 -13.11
N PRO A 169 15.31 7.84 -13.83
CA PRO A 169 15.62 8.63 -15.01
C PRO A 169 16.67 9.71 -14.71
N ALA A 170 17.56 10.00 -15.67
CA ALA A 170 18.66 10.94 -15.46
C ALA A 170 18.19 12.38 -15.21
N ASP A 171 17.00 12.72 -15.69
CA ASP A 171 16.30 14.00 -15.51
C ASP A 171 15.35 14.02 -14.31
N ALA A 172 15.30 12.94 -13.51
CA ALA A 172 14.44 12.89 -12.34
C ALA A 172 14.87 13.91 -11.27
N PRO A 173 13.91 14.49 -10.52
CA PRO A 173 14.22 15.40 -9.42
C PRO A 173 15.17 14.79 -8.39
N ALA A 174 15.98 15.65 -7.77
CA ALA A 174 16.89 15.23 -6.70
C ALA A 174 16.12 14.58 -5.55
N GLY A 175 16.52 13.35 -5.19
CA GLY A 175 15.79 12.55 -4.23
C GLY A 175 14.58 11.82 -4.83
N SER A 176 14.56 11.48 -6.11
CA SER A 176 13.63 10.49 -6.65
C SER A 176 14.14 9.06 -6.47
N ALA A 177 13.23 8.08 -6.49
CA ALA A 177 13.56 6.66 -6.37
C ALA A 177 12.63 5.77 -7.23
N ASN A 178 13.13 4.59 -7.59
CA ASN A 178 12.33 3.55 -8.26
C ASN A 178 11.40 2.90 -7.24
N GLY A 179 10.25 3.51 -6.93
CA GLY A 179 9.31 2.96 -5.95
C GLY A 179 8.60 3.98 -5.07
N ALA A 180 7.81 3.49 -4.11
CA ALA A 180 7.07 4.33 -3.18
C ALA A 180 8.02 4.98 -2.16
N GLY A 181 8.68 6.05 -2.57
CA GLY A 181 9.38 6.96 -1.68
C GLY A 181 10.89 6.90 -1.77
N SER A 182 11.48 8.07 -2.05
CA SER A 182 12.71 8.50 -1.41
C SER A 182 12.49 8.80 0.06
N THR A 183 13.59 8.76 0.83
CA THR A 183 13.59 9.38 2.15
C THR A 183 13.54 10.91 1.95
N PRO A 184 12.58 11.63 2.55
CA PRO A 184 12.62 13.09 2.49
C PRO A 184 13.95 13.57 3.07
N PRO A 185 14.58 14.61 2.50
CA PRO A 185 15.77 15.18 3.11
C PRO A 185 15.45 15.60 4.55
N SER A 186 16.45 15.49 5.44
CA SER A 186 16.34 15.84 6.87
C SER A 186 15.82 17.26 7.11
N SER A 187 15.90 18.14 6.12
CA SER A 187 15.18 19.40 6.05
C SER A 187 13.77 19.16 5.49
N GLY A 188 12.79 18.95 6.38
CA GLY A 188 11.38 18.66 6.05
C GLY A 188 10.62 19.71 5.23
N ARG A 189 11.06 19.99 4.01
CA ARG A 189 10.43 20.90 3.07
C ARG A 189 10.12 20.13 1.78
N TRP A 190 8.86 19.76 1.66
CA TRP A 190 8.26 19.31 0.41
C TRP A 190 8.37 20.44 -0.62
N PRO A 191 8.72 20.17 -1.89
CA PRO A 191 8.64 21.18 -2.94
C PRO A 191 7.20 21.71 -2.97
N SER A 192 7.09 23.01 -2.76
CA SER A 192 5.81 23.70 -2.61
C SER A 192 5.16 23.87 -3.99
N SER A 193 4.47 22.85 -4.47
CA SER A 193 3.52 22.97 -5.58
C SER A 193 2.14 22.54 -5.09
N SER A 194 1.41 23.53 -4.58
CA SER A 194 -0.06 23.61 -4.43
C SER A 194 -0.84 22.28 -4.31
N THR A 195 -1.00 21.78 -3.08
CA THR A 195 -2.26 21.33 -2.43
C THR A 195 -1.91 20.37 -1.27
N PRO A 196 -2.18 20.69 0.00
CA PRO A 196 -1.77 19.84 1.11
C PRO A 196 -2.77 18.71 1.36
N CYS A 197 -2.46 17.50 0.90
CA CYS A 197 -2.88 16.29 1.62
C CYS A 197 -1.88 16.04 2.76
N ALA A 198 -2.05 16.79 3.85
CA ALA A 198 -1.26 16.60 5.06
C ALA A 198 -1.71 15.32 5.80
N ALA A 199 -0.90 14.27 5.73
CA ALA A 199 -0.92 13.22 6.75
C ALA A 199 -0.52 13.87 8.10
N PRO A 200 -1.22 13.59 9.22
CA PRO A 200 -0.89 14.20 10.50
C PRO A 200 0.50 13.75 10.97
N SER A 201 1.38 14.73 11.10
CA SER A 201 2.78 14.60 11.48
C SER A 201 2.97 13.97 12.86
N ARG A 202 4.03 13.15 12.93
CA ARG A 202 4.63 12.52 14.09
C ARG A 202 4.91 13.56 15.19
N ARG A 203 4.38 13.35 16.40
CA ARG A 203 4.70 14.16 17.58
C ARG A 203 6.18 14.01 17.90
N ALA A 204 6.94 15.10 17.79
CA ALA A 204 8.31 15.18 18.30
C ALA A 204 8.28 15.20 19.83
N THR A 205 9.07 14.34 20.46
CA THR A 205 9.37 14.37 21.90
C THR A 205 10.30 15.57 22.16
N PRO A 206 10.03 16.44 23.15
CA PRO A 206 10.95 17.53 23.47
C PRO A 206 12.26 16.98 24.08
N PRO A 207 13.42 17.63 23.85
CA PRO A 207 14.68 17.23 24.44
C PRO A 207 14.69 17.48 25.96
N SER A 208 15.22 16.52 26.71
CA SER A 208 15.46 16.60 28.15
C SER A 208 16.45 17.72 28.47
N SER A 209 16.10 18.61 29.39
CA SER A 209 16.99 19.66 29.90
C SER A 209 18.27 19.06 30.52
N PRO A 210 19.45 19.69 30.35
CA PRO A 210 20.70 19.18 30.89
C PRO A 210 20.78 19.33 32.41
N THR A 211 21.08 18.23 33.09
CA THR A 211 21.37 18.17 34.54
C THR A 211 22.70 18.87 34.82
N SER A 212 22.67 19.84 35.73
CA SER A 212 23.82 20.58 36.26
C SER A 212 24.76 19.66 37.02
N THR A 213 26.03 19.57 36.62
CA THR A 213 27.10 18.94 37.41
C THR A 213 27.83 20.02 38.22
N PRO A 214 28.06 19.85 39.53
CA PRO A 214 28.78 20.83 40.34
C PRO A 214 30.31 20.75 40.12
N ALA A 215 30.97 21.91 40.18
CA ALA A 215 32.42 22.07 40.09
C ALA A 215 33.15 21.49 41.32
N PRO A 216 34.35 20.89 41.16
CA PRO A 216 35.27 20.68 42.26
C PRO A 216 36.22 21.88 42.40
N GLY A 217 36.45 22.27 43.66
CA GLY A 217 37.35 23.37 44.04
C GLY A 217 38.83 23.09 43.83
N GLY A 218 39.59 24.18 43.81
CA GLY A 218 41.05 24.25 43.68
C GLY A 218 41.45 25.63 43.19
#